data_AF-A0A2T1NNP8-F1
#
_entry.id   AF-A0A2T1NNP8-F1
#
_cell.length_a   1.000
_cell.length_b   1.000
_cell.length_c   1.000
_cell.angle_alpha   90.00
_cell.angle_beta   90.00
_cell.angle_gamma   90.00
#
_symmetry.space_group_name_H-M   'P 1'
#
loop_
_entity.id
_entity.type
_entity.pdbx_description
1 polymer ?
#
loop_
_entity_poly.entity_id
_entity_poly.type
_entity_poly.pdbx_seq_one_letter_code
_entity_poly.pdbx_strand_id
1 'polypeptide(L)'
;MKQKLTTTVMHHLFLWVYNWKKEDFEIAFKSSHLGWQYQWDKFQGNLSENKDSSTAILETVLNMDDLHQELLLDYIINQKYANSIISMDENKTWMKSAEFKQFLKDTNE
;
A
#
# COMPACT_ATOMS: atom_id res chain seq x y z
N MET A 1 18.28 -6.05 -2.42
CA MET A 1 17.95 -5.88 -0.98
C MET A 1 16.45 -5.77 -0.92
N LYS A 2 15.74 -6.65 -0.18
CA LYS A 2 14.30 -6.50 0.03
C LYS A 2 14.10 -5.20 0.81
N GLN A 3 13.60 -4.14 0.19
CA GLN A 3 13.20 -2.97 0.94
C GLN A 3 12.08 -3.38 1.87
N LYS A 4 12.36 -3.36 3.17
CA LYS A 4 11.35 -3.61 4.19
C LYS A 4 10.35 -2.46 4.12
N LEU A 5 9.11 -2.77 3.76
CA LEU A 5 7.95 -1.97 4.15
C LEU A 5 8.18 -1.50 5.60
N THR A 6 8.33 -0.20 5.81
CA THR A 6 8.61 0.30 7.15
C THR A 6 7.36 0.13 8.01
N THR A 7 7.54 -0.07 9.32
CA THR A 7 6.42 -0.21 10.28
C THR A 7 5.43 0.96 10.19
N THR A 8 5.90 2.13 9.78
CA THR A 8 5.09 3.33 9.53
C THR A 8 4.21 3.18 8.31
N VAL A 9 4.74 2.72 7.17
CA VAL A 9 3.93 2.48 5.96
C VAL A 9 2.88 1.39 6.23
N MET A 10 3.28 0.30 6.92
CA MET A 10 2.33 -0.74 7.33
C MET A 10 1.20 -0.21 8.24
N HIS A 11 1.52 0.67 9.19
CA HIS A 11 0.50 1.33 10.03
C HIS A 11 -0.50 2.16 9.23
N HIS A 12 -0.05 2.87 8.19
CA HIS A 12 -0.92 3.70 7.38
C HIS A 12 -1.78 2.88 6.41
N LEU A 13 -1.21 1.82 5.82
CA LEU A 13 -1.98 0.83 5.07
C LEU A 13 -3.14 0.29 5.90
N PHE A 14 -2.88 -0.06 7.15
CA PHE A 14 -3.86 -0.57 8.10
C PHE A 14 -5.02 0.41 8.38
N LEU A 15 -4.73 1.71 8.51
CA LEU A 15 -5.74 2.72 8.83
C LEU A 15 -6.76 2.94 7.72
N TRP A 16 -6.39 2.65 6.47
CA TRP A 16 -7.13 3.14 5.31
C TRP A 16 -7.71 2.06 4.41
N VAL A 17 -7.18 0.85 4.50
CA VAL A 17 -7.55 -0.30 3.67
C VAL A 17 -8.98 -0.79 3.84
N TYR A 18 -9.63 -0.52 4.97
CA TYR A 18 -11.08 -0.72 5.12
C TYR A 18 -11.92 0.10 4.13
N ASN A 19 -11.34 1.16 3.56
CA ASN A 19 -11.97 2.00 2.55
C ASN A 19 -11.52 1.66 1.13
N TRP A 20 -10.80 0.55 0.94
CA TRP A 20 -10.43 0.10 -0.39
C TRP A 20 -11.57 -0.68 -1.05
N LYS A 21 -11.77 -0.35 -2.31
CA LYS A 21 -12.80 -0.83 -3.20
C LYS A 21 -12.14 -1.40 -4.44
N LYS A 22 -12.93 -2.10 -5.23
CA LYS A 22 -12.51 -2.68 -6.51
C LYS A 22 -11.84 -1.65 -7.42
N GLU A 23 -12.40 -0.44 -7.49
CA GLU A 23 -11.91 0.64 -8.35
C GLU A 23 -10.48 1.09 -7.96
N ASP A 24 -10.11 0.98 -6.69
CA ASP A 24 -8.76 1.33 -6.24
C ASP A 24 -7.72 0.37 -6.79
N PHE A 25 -8.07 -0.92 -6.88
CA PHE A 25 -7.22 -1.95 -7.47
C PHE A 25 -7.14 -1.77 -8.99
N GLU A 26 -8.26 -1.42 -9.64
CA GLU A 26 -8.29 -1.10 -11.07
C GLU A 26 -7.32 0.03 -11.42
N ILE A 27 -7.21 1.05 -10.56
CA ILE A 27 -6.28 2.17 -10.76
C ILE A 27 -4.85 1.76 -10.40
N ALA A 28 -4.62 1.18 -9.22
CA ALA A 28 -3.29 0.84 -8.73
C ALA A 28 -2.57 -0.15 -9.67
N PHE A 29 -3.29 -1.15 -10.18
CA PHE A 29 -2.70 -2.22 -10.99
C PHE A 29 -3.01 -2.09 -12.49
N LYS A 30 -3.40 -0.90 -12.95
CA LYS A 30 -3.73 -0.66 -14.37
C LYS A 30 -2.60 -1.05 -15.33
N SER A 31 -1.36 -0.89 -14.90
CA SER A 31 -0.13 -1.23 -15.65
C SER A 31 0.36 -2.66 -15.42
N SER A 32 -0.26 -3.43 -14.52
CA SER A 32 0.18 -4.79 -14.18
C SER A 32 -0.20 -5.81 -15.25
N HIS A 33 0.74 -6.67 -15.61
CA HIS A 33 0.51 -7.83 -16.48
C HIS A 33 -0.32 -8.95 -15.82
N LEU A 34 -0.35 -9.06 -14.49
CA LEU A 34 -1.21 -10.01 -13.77
C LEU A 34 -2.66 -9.53 -13.64
N GLY A 35 -2.89 -8.23 -13.92
CA GLY A 35 -4.20 -7.60 -13.85
C GLY A 35 -4.68 -7.32 -12.43
N TRP A 36 -5.45 -6.24 -12.29
CA TRP A 36 -5.98 -5.80 -11.00
C TRP A 36 -6.92 -6.83 -10.34
N GLN A 37 -7.61 -7.65 -11.14
CA GLN A 37 -8.64 -8.56 -10.64
C GLN A 37 -8.08 -9.68 -9.77
N TYR A 38 -6.91 -10.22 -10.15
CA TYR A 38 -6.22 -11.23 -9.34
C TYR A 38 -5.88 -10.71 -7.94
N GLN A 39 -5.39 -9.48 -7.86
CA GLN A 39 -5.02 -8.85 -6.58
C GLN A 39 -6.25 -8.53 -5.73
N TRP A 40 -7.34 -8.09 -6.38
CA TRP A 40 -8.62 -7.82 -5.72
C TRP A 40 -9.23 -9.10 -5.12
N ASP A 41 -9.28 -10.19 -5.87
CA ASP A 41 -9.88 -11.45 -5.43
C ASP A 41 -9.08 -12.05 -4.26
N LYS A 42 -7.74 -11.98 -4.29
CA LYS A 42 -6.88 -12.36 -3.16
C LYS A 42 -7.17 -11.53 -1.90
N PHE A 43 -7.27 -10.21 -2.05
CA PHE A 43 -7.56 -9.31 -0.94
C PHE A 43 -8.91 -9.63 -0.29
N GLN A 44 -9.95 -9.84 -1.10
CA GLN A 44 -11.28 -10.22 -0.60
C GLN A 44 -11.30 -11.59 0.08
N GLY A 45 -10.60 -12.58 -0.49
CA GLY A 45 -10.44 -13.90 0.12
C GLY A 45 -9.82 -13.81 1.52
N ASN A 46 -8.69 -13.13 1.64
CA ASN A 46 -8.00 -12.96 2.92
C ASN A 46 -8.85 -12.21 3.96
N LEU A 47 -9.62 -11.19 3.53
CA LEU A 47 -10.56 -10.47 4.41
C LEU A 47 -11.69 -11.36 4.92
N SER A 48 -12.15 -12.31 4.11
CA SER A 48 -13.24 -13.23 4.49
C SER A 48 -12.77 -14.35 5.43
N GLU A 49 -11.52 -14.76 5.32
CA GLU A 49 -10.93 -15.86 6.10
C GLU A 49 -10.40 -15.40 7.48
N ASN A 50 -9.98 -14.15 7.59
CA ASN A 50 -9.43 -13.59 8.83
C ASN A 50 -10.46 -12.80 9.64
N LYS A 51 -10.59 -13.13 10.94
CA LYS A 51 -11.40 -12.33 11.89
C LYS A 51 -10.77 -10.98 12.23
N ASP A 52 -9.46 -10.86 12.02
CA ASP A 52 -8.71 -9.63 12.19
C ASP A 52 -8.28 -9.12 10.82
N SER A 53 -9.03 -8.17 10.29
CA SER A 53 -8.84 -7.68 8.93
C SER A 53 -7.43 -7.10 8.73
N SER A 54 -6.83 -6.57 9.79
CA SER A 54 -5.43 -6.16 9.91
C SER A 54 -4.42 -7.22 9.49
N THR A 55 -4.64 -8.45 9.94
CA THR A 55 -3.82 -9.60 9.58
C THR A 55 -4.03 -9.95 8.11
N ALA A 56 -5.28 -9.93 7.62
CA ALA A 56 -5.59 -10.14 6.20
C ALA A 56 -4.86 -9.15 5.28
N ILE A 57 -4.76 -7.88 5.71
CA ILE A 57 -4.12 -6.81 4.95
C ILE A 57 -2.62 -7.05 4.87
N LEU A 58 -1.99 -7.34 6.01
CA LEU A 58 -0.57 -7.65 6.06
C LEU A 58 -0.26 -8.89 5.22
N GLU A 59 -1.05 -9.96 5.32
CA GLU A 59 -0.89 -11.15 4.50
C GLU A 59 -1.09 -10.86 3.02
N THR A 60 -2.06 -10.04 2.64
CA THR A 60 -2.27 -9.71 1.23
C THR A 60 -1.10 -8.91 0.68
N VAL A 61 -0.70 -7.83 1.35
CA VAL A 61 0.36 -6.92 0.88
C VAL A 61 1.73 -7.58 0.94
N LEU A 62 2.06 -8.30 2.02
CA LEU A 62 3.36 -8.97 2.16
C LEU A 62 3.54 -10.16 1.21
N ASN A 63 2.44 -10.74 0.71
CA ASN A 63 2.49 -11.83 -0.27
C ASN A 63 2.36 -11.36 -1.73
N MET A 64 2.22 -10.05 -1.98
CA MET A 64 2.41 -9.50 -3.32
C MET A 64 3.89 -9.59 -3.70
N ASP A 65 4.17 -9.76 -5.00
CA ASP A 65 5.54 -9.55 -5.48
C ASP A 65 5.92 -8.05 -5.38
N ASP A 66 7.22 -7.78 -5.48
CA ASP A 66 7.78 -6.44 -5.27
C ASP A 66 7.11 -5.38 -6.18
N LEU A 67 6.87 -5.70 -7.46
CA LEU A 67 6.21 -4.79 -8.41
C LEU A 67 4.79 -4.41 -7.95
N HIS A 68 4.01 -5.38 -7.50
CA HIS A 68 2.64 -5.10 -7.05
C HIS A 68 2.60 -4.34 -5.73
N GLN A 69 3.55 -4.61 -4.83
CA GLN A 69 3.69 -3.81 -3.61
C GLN A 69 3.97 -2.34 -3.98
N GLU A 70 4.90 -2.10 -4.90
CA GLU A 70 5.25 -0.74 -5.35
C GLU A 70 4.07 -0.02 -6.00
N LEU A 71 3.38 -0.67 -6.94
CA LEU A 71 2.20 -0.10 -7.62
C LEU A 71 1.09 0.28 -6.63
N LEU A 72 0.82 -0.59 -5.66
CA LEU A 72 -0.17 -0.35 -4.63
C LEU A 72 0.25 0.83 -3.73
N LEU A 73 1.51 0.88 -3.33
CA LEU A 73 2.04 1.93 -2.47
C LEU A 73 2.06 3.29 -3.18
N ASP A 74 2.50 3.34 -4.44
CA ASP A 74 2.46 4.56 -5.26
C ASP A 74 1.03 5.13 -5.32
N TYR A 75 0.06 4.27 -5.65
CA TYR A 75 -1.33 4.68 -5.71
C TYR A 75 -1.85 5.25 -4.37
N ILE A 76 -1.57 4.55 -3.26
CA ILE A 76 -2.02 4.96 -1.93
C ILE A 76 -1.39 6.29 -1.53
N ILE A 77 -0.08 6.43 -1.73
CA ILE A 77 0.69 7.57 -1.27
C ILE A 77 0.45 8.79 -2.15
N ASN A 78 0.50 8.62 -3.47
CA ASN A 78 0.53 9.74 -4.41
C ASN A 78 -0.85 10.07 -5.00
N GLN A 79 -1.84 9.18 -4.88
CA GLN A 79 -3.16 9.41 -5.47
C GLN A 79 -4.28 9.39 -4.42
N LYS A 80 -4.53 8.24 -3.78
CA LYS A 80 -5.73 8.06 -2.95
C LYS A 80 -5.70 8.85 -1.65
N TYR A 81 -4.57 8.82 -0.96
CA TYR A 81 -4.41 9.47 0.35
C TYR A 81 -3.38 10.58 0.34
N ALA A 82 -2.93 11.06 -0.82
CA ALA A 82 -1.94 12.13 -0.93
C ALA A 82 -2.24 13.32 -0.01
N ASN A 83 -3.48 13.83 -0.04
CA ASN A 83 -3.88 14.95 0.81
C ASN A 83 -3.99 14.57 2.30
N SER A 84 -4.39 13.34 2.62
CA SER A 84 -4.43 12.86 4.01
C SER A 84 -3.02 12.68 4.58
N ILE A 85 -2.10 12.20 3.76
CA ILE A 85 -0.68 12.05 4.09
C ILE A 85 -0.04 13.44 4.24
N ILE A 86 -0.27 14.37 3.31
CA ILE A 86 0.23 15.74 3.37
C ILE A 86 -0.33 16.50 4.58
N SER A 87 -1.63 16.36 4.89
CA SER A 87 -2.20 16.98 6.11
C SER A 87 -1.72 16.31 7.40
N MET A 88 -1.35 15.03 7.37
CA MET A 88 -0.61 14.38 8.46
C MET A 88 0.85 14.88 8.57
N ASP A 89 1.44 15.44 7.50
CA ASP A 89 2.78 16.06 7.48
C ASP A 89 2.86 17.33 8.33
N GLU A 90 1.76 18.07 8.45
CA GLU A 90 1.71 19.26 9.31
C GLU A 90 1.92 18.90 10.79
N ASN A 91 1.83 17.61 11.15
CA ASN A 91 1.88 17.16 12.54
C ASN A 91 2.91 16.08 12.95
N LYS A 92 3.84 15.56 12.12
CA LYS A 92 5.09 14.86 12.61
C LYS A 92 6.06 14.30 11.54
N THR A 93 7.31 14.77 11.60
CA THR A 93 8.66 14.15 11.45
C THR A 93 8.98 12.99 10.48
N TRP A 94 8.09 12.05 10.14
CA TRP A 94 8.46 10.78 9.49
C TRP A 94 8.60 10.87 7.95
N MET A 95 7.90 11.78 7.27
CA MET A 95 8.13 12.07 5.83
C MET A 95 9.42 12.86 5.57
N LYS A 96 9.97 13.49 6.62
CA LYS A 96 11.32 14.09 6.60
C LYS A 96 12.42 13.06 6.88
N SER A 97 12.07 11.85 7.29
CA SER A 97 13.07 10.80 7.53
C SER A 97 13.80 10.47 6.23
N ALA A 98 15.12 10.34 6.32
CA ALA A 98 15.94 9.93 5.19
C ALA A 98 15.50 8.56 4.63
N GLU A 99 14.96 7.70 5.50
CA GLU A 99 14.47 6.37 5.16
C GLU A 99 13.25 6.41 4.23
N PHE A 100 12.28 7.31 4.46
CA PHE A 100 11.11 7.43 3.59
C PHE A 100 11.45 8.09 2.25
N LYS A 101 12.33 9.11 2.26
CA LYS A 101 12.80 9.74 1.01
C LYS A 101 13.65 8.79 0.17
N GLN A 102 14.44 7.94 0.81
CA GLN A 102 15.20 6.90 0.14
C GLN A 102 14.29 5.80 -0.42
N PHE A 103 13.28 5.39 0.35
CA PHE A 103 12.23 4.48 -0.13
C PHE A 103 11.63 5.00 -1.44
N LEU A 104 11.12 6.24 -1.47
CA LEU A 104 10.53 6.85 -2.67
C LEU A 104 11.50 7.02 -3.85
N LYS A 105 12.80 7.17 -3.59
CA LYS A 105 13.80 7.27 -4.65
C LYS A 105 14.07 5.92 -5.31
N ASP A 106 14.22 4.89 -4.49
CA ASP A 106 14.49 3.53 -4.95
C ASP A 106 13.28 2.90 -5.66
N THR A 107 12.06 3.43 -5.46
CA THR A 107 10.85 2.99 -6.19
C THR A 107 10.66 3.68 -7.56
N ASN A 108 11.42 4.74 -7.85
CA ASN A 108 11.26 5.56 -9.07
C ASN A 108 12.48 5.49 -10.02
N GLU A 109 13.46 4.60 -9.74
CA GLU A 109 14.60 4.26 -10.61
C GLU A 109 14.48 2.82 -11.11
#